data_AF-A0A1A9EY48-F1
#
_entry.id   AF-A0A1A9EY48-F1
#
_cell.length_a   1.000
_cell.length_b   1.000
_cell.length_c   1.000
_cell.angle_alpha   90.00
_cell.angle_beta   90.00
_cell.angle_gamma   90.00
#
_symmetry.space_group_name_H-M   'P 1'
#
loop_
_entity.id
_entity.type
_entity.pdbx_description
1 polymer ?
#
loop_
_entity_poly.entity_id
_entity_poly.type
_entity_poly.pdbx_seq_one_letter_code
_entity_poly.pdbx_strand_id
1 'polypeptide(L)'
;MLQQAAISSELVAELAADHASERLAPLEKTLLARWPVENYASVLRDPVQALGDARADYEFFLEGAQRVLDELGQFDIAALIELRFPVGGVQFGWHRFELSDLFLGQMWLAQAPMLEWLAAHAPRLESLAARARPYALAQSALWLERDGAQSRARAIDSGQLYPYLQRLFAGAFNLVGASALQPSKLLSAGMEPLLLAGGASRLGQADASVGQAFGMLEIDVRQATLTQLRSAAGLLYEKHLLEAQHYVLLSHGQYFVECVVAGVDDANDTKARDWIDVFEQVLAGLWMRGDLGTSIQAVLALLKQADSAAA
;
A
#
# COMPACT_ATOMS: atom_id res chain seq x y z
N MET A 1 21.53 40.19 16.69
CA MET A 1 20.67 39.76 17.81
C MET A 1 19.49 39.00 17.20
N LEU A 2 19.55 37.67 17.17
CA LEU A 2 18.44 36.84 16.70
C LEU A 2 17.51 36.61 17.89
N GLN A 3 16.29 37.13 17.81
CA GLN A 3 15.24 36.89 18.80
C GLN A 3 14.92 35.39 18.81
N GLN A 4 15.18 34.71 19.93
CA GLN A 4 14.58 33.43 20.23
C GLN A 4 13.06 33.63 20.25
N ALA A 5 12.36 33.07 19.28
CA ALA A 5 10.90 33.08 19.25
C ALA A 5 10.40 32.38 20.53
N ALA A 6 9.65 33.13 21.35
CA ALA A 6 9.07 32.62 22.56
C ALA A 6 8.10 31.48 22.22
N ILE A 7 8.39 30.31 22.76
CA ILE A 7 7.55 29.11 22.68
C ILE A 7 6.17 29.46 23.27
N SER A 8 5.10 29.28 22.50
CA SER A 8 3.73 29.61 22.95
C SER A 8 3.32 28.73 24.13
N SER A 9 2.47 29.24 25.01
CA SER A 9 1.96 28.50 26.18
C SER A 9 1.16 27.25 25.80
N GLU A 10 0.56 27.24 24.61
CA GLU A 10 -0.10 26.06 24.02
C GLU A 10 0.93 24.98 23.64
N LEU A 11 2.09 25.37 23.11
CA LEU A 11 3.19 24.47 22.79
C LEU A 11 3.83 23.86 24.05
N VAL A 12 3.91 24.62 25.16
CA VAL A 12 4.36 24.10 26.47
C VAL A 12 3.37 23.07 27.02
N ALA A 13 2.06 23.27 26.82
CA ALA A 13 1.03 22.33 27.24
C ALA A 13 1.01 21.05 26.40
N GLU A 14 1.24 21.17 25.08
CA GLU A 14 1.35 20.04 24.14
C GLU A 14 2.61 19.21 24.43
N LEU A 15 3.75 19.87 24.68
CA LEU A 15 5.00 19.20 25.10
C LEU A 15 4.88 18.49 26.46
N ALA A 16 4.12 19.07 27.39
CA ALA A 16 3.82 18.44 28.68
C ALA A 16 2.85 17.24 28.52
N ALA A 17 1.91 17.31 27.56
CA ALA A 17 0.99 16.22 27.25
C ALA A 17 1.68 15.05 26.54
N ASP A 18 2.64 15.32 25.65
CA ASP A 18 3.46 14.29 24.98
C ASP A 18 4.43 13.61 25.97
N HIS A 19 5.07 14.36 26.88
CA HIS A 19 5.96 13.80 27.89
C HIS A 19 5.24 12.98 28.97
N ALA A 20 4.02 13.38 29.34
CA ALA A 20 3.29 12.72 30.42
C ALA A 20 2.57 11.43 29.99
N SER A 21 2.57 11.07 28.70
CA SER A 21 1.59 10.12 28.19
C SER A 21 2.10 8.86 27.47
N GLU A 22 3.37 8.74 27.07
CA GLU A 22 3.84 7.59 26.26
C GLU A 22 2.95 7.28 25.02
N ARG A 23 2.24 8.30 24.47
CA ARG A 23 1.12 8.13 23.53
C ARG A 23 1.54 8.18 22.06
N LEU A 24 2.01 7.05 21.54
CA LEU A 24 1.58 6.65 20.21
C LEU A 24 0.24 5.93 20.37
N ALA A 25 -0.78 6.29 19.59
CA ALA A 25 -2.00 5.51 19.56
C ALA A 25 -1.66 4.04 19.18
N PRO A 26 -2.38 3.02 19.70
CA PRO A 26 -2.09 1.62 19.36
C PRO A 26 -1.94 1.38 17.84
N LEU A 27 -2.71 2.10 17.04
CA LEU A 27 -2.65 2.09 15.58
C LEU A 27 -1.33 2.65 15.01
N GLU A 28 -0.83 3.78 15.55
CA GLU A 28 0.48 4.34 15.17
C GLU A 28 1.63 3.40 15.56
N LYS A 29 1.54 2.73 16.72
CA LYS A 29 2.53 1.73 17.15
C LYS A 29 2.61 0.58 16.17
N THR A 30 1.46 0.07 15.72
CA THR A 30 1.41 -1.02 14.73
C THR A 30 1.97 -0.58 13.37
N LEU A 31 1.65 0.64 12.93
CA LEU A 31 2.22 1.22 11.71
C LEU A 31 3.75 1.33 11.79
N LEU A 32 4.27 1.88 12.88
CA LEU A 32 5.71 2.10 13.07
C LEU A 32 6.47 0.79 13.31
N ALA A 33 5.83 -0.26 13.82
CA ALA A 33 6.44 -1.58 13.92
C ALA A 33 6.72 -2.18 12.53
N ARG A 34 5.87 -1.89 11.54
CA ARG A 34 5.99 -2.42 10.18
C ARG A 34 6.73 -1.47 9.23
N TRP A 35 6.62 -0.17 9.46
CA TRP A 35 7.32 0.86 8.70
C TRP A 35 7.97 1.87 9.64
N PRO A 36 9.10 1.51 10.26
CA PRO A 36 9.75 2.35 11.24
C PRO A 36 10.27 3.62 10.58
N VAL A 37 9.89 4.77 11.14
CA VAL A 37 10.38 6.09 10.75
C VAL A 37 11.29 6.62 11.84
N GLU A 38 12.54 6.86 11.50
CA GLU A 38 13.49 7.47 12.43
C GLU A 38 13.03 8.88 12.81
N ASN A 39 13.12 9.20 14.10
CA ASN A 39 12.70 10.49 14.64
C ASN A 39 11.24 10.88 14.32
N TYR A 40 10.33 9.91 14.18
CA TYR A 40 8.90 10.09 13.82
C TYR A 40 8.23 11.33 14.45
N ALA A 41 8.31 11.46 15.79
CA ALA A 41 7.66 12.57 16.50
C ALA A 41 8.26 13.93 16.13
N SER A 42 9.58 13.99 15.92
CA SER A 42 10.29 15.21 15.51
C SER A 42 9.95 15.58 14.07
N VAL A 43 9.82 14.58 13.18
CA VAL A 43 9.42 14.76 11.78
C VAL A 43 8.03 15.41 11.67
N LEU A 44 7.07 14.96 12.48
CA LEU A 44 5.73 15.52 12.48
C LEU A 44 5.61 16.86 13.23
N ARG A 45 6.57 17.16 14.12
CA ARG A 45 6.60 18.43 14.86
C ARG A 45 7.03 19.60 13.98
N ASP A 46 8.08 19.40 13.19
CA ASP A 46 8.58 20.39 12.24
C ASP A 46 8.87 19.72 10.89
N PRO A 47 7.82 19.49 10.08
CA PRO A 47 8.01 18.81 8.81
C PRO A 47 8.80 19.66 7.80
N VAL A 48 8.83 20.99 7.93
CA VAL A 48 9.64 21.85 7.06
C VAL A 48 11.13 21.63 7.34
N GLN A 49 11.52 21.63 8.61
CA GLN A 49 12.90 21.34 8.97
C GLN A 49 13.28 19.90 8.58
N ALA A 50 12.41 18.92 8.88
CA ALA A 50 12.67 17.52 8.56
C ALA A 50 12.87 17.26 7.07
N LEU A 51 12.16 17.98 6.18
CA LEU A 51 12.42 17.94 4.74
C LEU A 51 13.84 18.38 4.40
N GLY A 52 14.31 19.47 5.01
CA GLY A 52 15.67 19.97 4.81
C GLY A 52 16.71 18.97 5.27
N ASP A 53 16.52 18.44 6.48
CA ASP A 53 17.46 17.52 7.13
C ASP A 53 17.55 16.17 6.39
N ALA A 54 16.43 15.64 5.88
CA ALA A 54 16.37 14.34 5.23
C ALA A 54 16.52 14.40 3.69
N ARG A 55 16.73 15.59 3.09
CA ARG A 55 16.75 15.76 1.63
C ARG A 55 17.84 14.94 0.95
N ALA A 56 19.07 14.97 1.47
CA ALA A 56 20.19 14.25 0.88
C ALA A 56 19.98 12.73 0.89
N ASP A 57 19.40 12.21 1.98
CA ASP A 57 19.04 10.80 2.09
C ASP A 57 17.92 10.41 1.13
N TYR A 58 16.96 11.30 0.89
CA TYR A 58 15.92 11.10 -0.11
C TYR A 58 16.46 11.09 -1.54
N GLU A 59 17.38 12.00 -1.88
CA GLU A 59 18.05 12.02 -3.18
C GLU A 59 18.86 10.73 -3.41
N PHE A 60 19.59 10.26 -2.39
CA PHE A 60 20.27 8.95 -2.42
C PHE A 60 19.30 7.78 -2.61
N PHE A 61 18.13 7.84 -1.95
CA PHE A 61 17.08 6.86 -2.16
C PHE A 61 16.60 6.82 -3.61
N LEU A 62 16.34 7.97 -4.24
CA LEU A 62 15.86 8.03 -5.62
C LEU A 62 16.87 7.41 -6.60
N GLU A 63 18.16 7.72 -6.43
CA GLU A 63 19.21 7.10 -7.24
C GLU A 63 19.28 5.58 -7.02
N GLY A 64 19.21 5.13 -5.76
CA GLY A 64 19.22 3.71 -5.44
C GLY A 64 17.99 2.98 -5.99
N ALA A 65 16.81 3.60 -5.91
CA ALA A 65 15.56 3.05 -6.42
C ALA A 65 15.62 2.89 -7.95
N GLN A 66 16.21 3.86 -8.65
CA GLN A 66 16.44 3.75 -10.10
C GLN A 66 17.38 2.58 -10.44
N ARG A 67 18.47 2.39 -9.69
CA ARG A 67 19.36 1.24 -9.90
C ARG A 67 18.65 -0.10 -9.68
N VAL A 68 17.77 -0.18 -8.68
CA VAL A 68 16.95 -1.37 -8.46
C VAL A 68 15.99 -1.60 -9.64
N LEU A 69 15.38 -0.55 -10.20
CA LEU A 69 14.58 -0.67 -11.43
C LEU A 69 15.41 -1.20 -12.60
N ASP A 70 16.62 -0.67 -12.79
CA ASP A 70 17.51 -1.11 -13.88
C ASP A 70 17.91 -2.59 -13.69
N GLU A 71 18.20 -3.01 -12.45
CA GLU A 71 18.49 -4.40 -12.10
C GLU A 71 17.27 -5.33 -12.31
N LEU A 72 16.06 -4.87 -12.00
CA LEU A 72 14.83 -5.63 -12.27
C LEU A 72 14.47 -5.66 -13.76
N GLY A 73 14.92 -4.67 -14.54
CA GLY A 73 14.75 -4.62 -15.98
C GLY A 73 15.36 -5.82 -16.72
N GLN A 74 16.32 -6.53 -16.11
CA GLN A 74 16.92 -7.74 -16.68
C GLN A 74 15.93 -8.92 -16.79
N PHE A 75 14.84 -8.92 -16.01
CA PHE A 75 13.80 -9.95 -16.07
C PHE A 75 12.81 -9.72 -17.23
N ASP A 76 13.22 -8.88 -18.20
CA ASP A 76 12.56 -8.48 -19.45
C ASP A 76 11.06 -8.26 -19.34
N ILE A 77 10.68 -7.40 -18.38
CA ILE A 77 9.39 -6.72 -18.39
C ILE A 77 9.56 -5.28 -17.86
N ALA A 78 10.51 -4.54 -18.45
CA ALA A 78 10.77 -3.14 -18.08
C ALA A 78 9.51 -2.23 -18.17
N ALA A 79 8.48 -2.66 -18.92
CA ALA A 79 7.25 -1.91 -19.11
C ALA A 79 6.06 -2.31 -18.19
N LEU A 80 6.17 -3.37 -17.38
CA LEU A 80 5.07 -3.79 -16.49
C LEU A 80 5.42 -3.66 -15.00
N ILE A 81 6.62 -3.23 -14.60
CA ILE A 81 7.05 -3.21 -13.20
C ILE A 81 7.05 -1.78 -12.66
N GLU A 82 6.30 -1.54 -11.59
CA GLU A 82 6.37 -0.32 -10.79
C GLU A 82 6.87 -0.67 -9.37
N LEU A 83 8.13 -0.33 -9.07
CA LEU A 83 8.64 -0.40 -7.70
C LEU A 83 7.98 0.70 -6.88
N ARG A 84 7.06 0.31 -5.99
CA ARG A 84 6.32 1.29 -5.19
C ARG A 84 6.57 1.23 -3.69
N PHE A 85 6.93 0.10 -3.08
CA PHE A 85 6.98 0.05 -1.62
C PHE A 85 8.02 -0.91 -1.03
N PRO A 86 8.71 -0.51 0.06
CA PRO A 86 9.53 -1.42 0.88
C PRO A 86 8.72 -2.29 1.84
N VAL A 87 7.41 -2.05 2.00
CA VAL A 87 6.60 -2.72 3.04
C VAL A 87 5.95 -4.02 2.55
N GLY A 88 6.29 -4.47 1.35
CA GLY A 88 5.87 -5.76 0.80
C GLY A 88 5.22 -5.69 -0.58
N GLY A 89 5.94 -5.23 -1.60
CA GLY A 89 5.57 -5.59 -2.97
C GLY A 89 6.19 -4.77 -4.10
N VAL A 90 6.62 -5.50 -5.14
CA VAL A 90 6.58 -5.00 -6.52
C VAL A 90 5.12 -4.91 -6.93
N GLN A 91 4.70 -3.73 -7.39
CA GLN A 91 3.42 -3.58 -8.07
C GLN A 91 3.68 -3.65 -9.57
N PHE A 92 2.76 -4.27 -10.32
CA PHE A 92 2.82 -4.18 -11.77
C PHE A 92 2.05 -2.93 -12.23
N GLY A 93 2.58 -2.23 -13.22
CA GLY A 93 2.03 -0.97 -13.73
C GLY A 93 0.69 -1.18 -14.44
N TRP A 94 -0.32 -0.40 -14.06
CA TRP A 94 -1.71 -0.60 -14.50
C TRP A 94 -1.95 -0.25 -15.96
N HIS A 95 -1.12 0.60 -16.54
CA HIS A 95 -1.38 1.18 -17.86
C HIS A 95 -1.22 0.19 -19.02
N ARG A 96 -0.79 -1.05 -18.76
CA ARG A 96 -0.55 -2.07 -19.79
C ARG A 96 -0.97 -3.49 -19.40
N PHE A 97 -1.78 -3.66 -18.34
CA PHE A 97 -2.30 -5.00 -18.03
C PHE A 97 -3.28 -5.45 -19.11
N GLU A 98 -3.06 -6.64 -19.66
CA GLU A 98 -3.96 -7.25 -20.65
C GLU A 98 -4.42 -8.62 -20.16
N LEU A 99 -5.72 -8.89 -20.22
CA LEU A 99 -6.27 -10.19 -19.87
C LEU A 99 -6.20 -11.15 -21.06
N SER A 100 -5.00 -11.65 -21.35
CA SER A 100 -4.74 -12.65 -22.39
C SER A 100 -3.78 -13.74 -21.90
N ASP A 101 -3.91 -14.96 -22.43
CA ASP A 101 -3.01 -16.08 -22.08
C ASP A 101 -1.55 -15.75 -22.41
N LEU A 102 -1.29 -15.02 -23.49
CA LEU A 102 0.06 -14.61 -23.89
C LEU A 102 0.66 -13.61 -22.91
N PHE A 103 -0.10 -12.57 -22.56
CA PHE A 103 0.35 -11.51 -21.65
C PHE A 103 0.61 -12.08 -20.26
N LEU A 104 -0.36 -12.86 -19.75
CA LEU A 104 -0.20 -13.50 -18.45
C LEU A 104 0.94 -14.53 -18.49
N GLY A 105 1.08 -15.29 -19.57
CA GLY A 105 2.20 -16.18 -19.85
C GLY A 105 3.56 -15.50 -19.66
N GLN A 106 3.77 -14.36 -20.30
CA GLN A 106 4.99 -13.57 -20.20
C GLN A 106 5.19 -13.00 -18.80
N MET A 107 4.13 -12.43 -18.23
CA MET A 107 4.17 -11.88 -16.88
C MET A 107 4.53 -12.96 -15.85
N TRP A 108 3.97 -14.16 -15.94
CA TRP A 108 4.28 -15.28 -15.04
C TRP A 108 5.74 -15.73 -15.16
N LEU A 109 6.28 -15.81 -16.39
CA LEU A 109 7.68 -16.19 -16.62
C LEU A 109 8.67 -15.21 -15.96
N ALA A 110 8.35 -13.92 -15.93
CA ALA A 110 9.20 -12.94 -15.25
C ALA A 110 8.89 -12.78 -13.77
N GLN A 111 7.64 -13.02 -13.35
CA GLN A 111 7.20 -12.76 -11.99
C GLN A 111 7.97 -13.61 -10.97
N ALA A 112 8.13 -14.92 -11.23
CA ALA A 112 8.84 -15.81 -10.31
C ALA A 112 10.30 -15.36 -10.05
N PRO A 113 11.16 -15.18 -11.07
CA PRO A 113 12.54 -14.76 -10.84
C PRO A 113 12.64 -13.36 -10.25
N MET A 114 11.72 -12.45 -10.57
CA MET A 114 11.67 -11.14 -9.90
C MET A 114 11.35 -11.26 -8.42
N LEU A 115 10.38 -12.09 -8.04
CA LEU A 115 9.99 -12.28 -6.64
C LEU A 115 11.10 -12.96 -5.83
N GLU A 116 11.77 -13.94 -6.42
CA GLU A 116 12.98 -14.55 -5.85
C GLU A 116 14.09 -13.51 -5.66
N TRP A 117 14.32 -12.67 -6.67
CA TRP A 117 15.29 -11.58 -6.58
C TRP A 117 14.95 -10.60 -5.46
N LEU A 118 13.70 -10.16 -5.35
CA LEU A 118 13.24 -9.25 -4.30
C LEU A 118 13.42 -9.87 -2.91
N ALA A 119 13.07 -11.16 -2.76
CA ALA A 119 13.25 -11.88 -1.50
C ALA A 119 14.74 -11.95 -1.11
N ALA A 120 15.62 -12.26 -2.07
CA ALA A 120 17.06 -12.32 -1.84
C ALA A 120 17.66 -10.94 -1.49
N HIS A 121 17.07 -9.84 -1.99
CA HIS A 121 17.55 -8.48 -1.77
C HIS A 121 16.74 -7.68 -0.74
N ALA A 122 15.79 -8.31 -0.04
CA ALA A 122 14.89 -7.63 0.89
C ALA A 122 15.62 -6.75 1.94
N PRO A 123 16.74 -7.18 2.57
CA PRO A 123 17.47 -6.32 3.51
C PRO A 123 18.05 -5.06 2.87
N ARG A 124 18.53 -5.15 1.62
CA ARG A 124 19.05 -4.00 0.86
C ARG A 124 17.93 -3.03 0.53
N LEU A 125 16.79 -3.54 0.08
CA LEU A 125 15.62 -2.74 -0.27
C LEU A 125 15.05 -2.02 0.95
N GLU A 126 14.96 -2.71 2.08
CA GLU A 126 14.53 -2.13 3.35
C GLU A 126 15.48 -1.02 3.81
N SER A 127 16.79 -1.25 3.78
CA SER A 127 17.79 -0.24 4.16
C SER A 127 17.73 1.00 3.26
N LEU A 128 17.58 0.79 1.95
CA LEU A 128 17.46 1.87 0.98
C LEU A 128 16.21 2.71 1.27
N ALA A 129 15.08 2.05 1.47
CA ALA A 129 13.82 2.75 1.65
C ALA A 129 13.65 3.39 3.03
N ALA A 130 14.28 2.83 4.07
CA ALA A 130 14.31 3.40 5.42
C ALA A 130 14.84 4.85 5.41
N ARG A 131 15.83 5.15 4.55
CA ARG A 131 16.40 6.50 4.38
C ARG A 131 15.37 7.53 3.89
N ALA A 132 14.42 7.11 3.07
CA ALA A 132 13.42 8.00 2.49
C ALA A 132 12.24 8.31 3.42
N ARG A 133 12.02 7.49 4.45
CA ARG A 133 10.80 7.57 5.28
C ARG A 133 10.63 8.90 6.01
N PRO A 134 11.68 9.48 6.64
CA PRO A 134 11.54 10.77 7.31
C PRO A 134 11.14 11.88 6.33
N TYR A 135 11.78 11.93 5.16
CA TYR A 135 11.44 12.88 4.10
C TYR A 135 10.01 12.68 3.59
N ALA A 136 9.64 11.43 3.27
CA ALA A 136 8.33 11.09 2.74
C ALA A 136 7.19 11.43 3.72
N LEU A 137 7.41 11.15 5.01
CA LEU A 137 6.45 11.49 6.06
C LEU A 137 6.31 13.00 6.22
N ALA A 138 7.43 13.74 6.26
CA ALA A 138 7.44 15.20 6.34
C ALA A 138 6.70 15.85 5.16
N GLN A 139 7.01 15.40 3.94
CA GLN A 139 6.37 15.87 2.72
C GLN A 139 4.86 15.61 2.74
N SER A 140 4.45 14.41 3.16
CA SER A 140 3.04 14.06 3.25
C SER A 140 2.30 14.88 4.30
N ALA A 141 2.93 15.16 5.45
CA ALA A 141 2.35 16.02 6.48
C ALA A 141 2.08 17.44 5.93
N LEU A 142 3.05 18.01 5.22
CA LEU A 142 2.93 19.33 4.60
C LEU A 142 1.87 19.38 3.49
N TRP A 143 1.71 18.31 2.72
CA TRP A 143 0.61 18.21 1.75
C TRP A 143 -0.75 18.24 2.42
N LEU A 144 -0.93 17.51 3.53
CA LEU A 144 -2.17 17.54 4.28
C LEU A 144 -2.48 18.93 4.83
N GLU A 145 -1.47 19.63 5.38
CA GLU A 145 -1.64 21.00 5.86
C GLU A 145 -2.04 21.97 4.74
N ARG A 146 -1.44 21.83 3.55
CA ARG A 146 -1.79 22.65 2.37
C ARG A 146 -3.20 22.38 1.85
N ASP A 147 -3.66 21.13 1.95
CA ASP A 147 -5.01 20.71 1.58
C ASP A 147 -6.06 21.09 2.65
N GLY A 148 -5.67 21.85 3.68
CA GLY A 148 -6.55 22.29 4.75
C GLY A 148 -6.95 21.19 5.73
N ALA A 149 -6.24 20.05 5.74
CA ALA A 149 -6.46 19.00 6.72
C ALA A 149 -6.06 19.47 8.13
N GLN A 150 -6.65 18.84 9.13
CA GLN A 150 -6.32 19.09 10.52
C GLN A 150 -4.88 18.61 10.82
N SER A 151 -4.16 19.37 11.65
CA SER A 151 -2.89 18.89 12.22
C SER A 151 -3.10 17.63 13.05
N ARG A 152 -2.03 16.86 13.30
CA ARG A 152 -2.10 15.66 14.15
C ARG A 152 -2.78 15.95 15.50
N ALA A 153 -2.39 17.04 16.16
CA ALA A 153 -2.98 17.45 17.44
C ALA A 153 -4.51 17.67 17.33
N ARG A 154 -4.96 18.40 16.31
CA ARG A 154 -6.40 18.62 16.08
C ARG A 154 -7.16 17.35 15.70
N ALA A 155 -6.52 16.43 14.97
CA ALA A 155 -7.11 15.14 14.65
C ALA A 155 -7.29 14.27 15.90
N ILE A 156 -6.39 14.37 16.88
CA ILE A 156 -6.55 13.72 18.19
C ILE A 156 -7.73 14.36 18.94
N ASP A 157 -7.74 15.68 19.07
CA ASP A 157 -8.76 16.41 19.83
C ASP A 157 -10.18 16.22 19.27
N SER A 158 -10.31 16.06 17.95
CA SER A 158 -11.59 15.85 17.27
C SER A 158 -11.99 14.37 17.11
N GLY A 159 -11.17 13.42 17.59
CA GLY A 159 -11.40 11.99 17.41
C GLY A 159 -11.27 11.50 15.96
N GLN A 160 -10.62 12.28 15.08
CA GLN A 160 -10.40 11.99 13.66
C GLN A 160 -8.98 11.48 13.36
N LEU A 161 -8.32 10.86 14.35
CA LEU A 161 -6.95 10.36 14.20
C LEU A 161 -6.83 9.30 13.10
N TYR A 162 -7.82 8.41 12.96
CA TYR A 162 -7.78 7.34 11.96
C TYR A 162 -7.76 7.87 10.51
N PRO A 163 -8.71 8.73 10.07
CA PRO A 163 -8.66 9.32 8.73
C PRO A 163 -7.40 10.16 8.47
N TYR A 164 -6.87 10.83 9.50
CA TYR A 164 -5.62 11.57 9.40
C TYR A 164 -4.44 10.66 9.09
N LEU A 165 -4.25 9.59 9.88
CA LEU A 165 -3.16 8.63 9.68
C LEU A 165 -3.27 7.91 8.34
N GLN A 166 -4.48 7.54 7.91
CA GLN A 166 -4.69 6.92 6.61
C GLN A 166 -4.16 7.81 5.48
N ARG A 167 -4.51 9.09 5.46
CA ARG A 167 -4.04 10.03 4.43
C ARG A 167 -2.55 10.32 4.54
N LEU A 168 -2.03 10.46 5.76
CA LEU A 168 -0.61 10.73 6.03
C LEU A 168 0.28 9.58 5.53
N PHE A 169 -0.06 8.35 5.89
CA PHE A 169 0.74 7.20 5.48
C PHE A 169 0.51 6.82 4.01
N ALA A 170 -0.68 7.05 3.44
CA ALA A 170 -0.89 6.84 2.01
C ALA A 170 0.01 7.76 1.16
N GLY A 171 0.11 9.05 1.52
CA GLY A 171 1.00 9.99 0.85
C GLY A 171 2.48 9.66 1.08
N ALA A 172 2.87 9.32 2.31
CA ALA A 172 4.23 8.97 2.64
C ALA A 172 4.69 7.69 1.92
N PHE A 173 3.88 6.62 1.93
CA PHE A 173 4.20 5.40 1.21
C PHE A 173 4.39 5.66 -0.29
N ASN A 174 3.52 6.47 -0.89
CA ASN A 174 3.60 6.77 -2.31
C ASN A 174 4.92 7.43 -2.72
N LEU A 175 5.51 8.24 -1.83
CA LEU A 175 6.78 8.92 -2.05
C LEU A 175 8.01 8.02 -1.93
N VAL A 176 7.86 6.84 -1.32
CA VAL A 176 8.90 5.80 -1.23
C VAL A 176 8.76 4.77 -2.37
N GLY A 177 7.99 5.11 -3.40
CA GLY A 177 7.98 4.44 -4.69
C GLY A 177 8.79 5.20 -5.73
N ALA A 178 9.38 4.47 -6.69
CA ALA A 178 10.05 5.08 -7.83
C ALA A 178 9.07 5.78 -8.78
N SER A 179 7.84 5.25 -8.86
CA SER A 179 6.74 5.81 -9.68
C SER A 179 5.57 6.21 -8.79
N ALA A 180 5.66 7.39 -8.20
CA ALA A 180 4.62 7.95 -7.34
C ALA A 180 3.29 8.16 -8.11
N LEU A 181 2.18 7.74 -7.50
CA LEU A 181 0.84 8.05 -7.98
C LEU A 181 0.53 9.53 -7.86
N GLN A 182 -0.34 10.01 -8.76
CA GLN A 182 -0.97 11.31 -8.61
C GLN A 182 -1.77 11.36 -7.29
N PRO A 183 -1.80 12.50 -6.57
CA PRO A 183 -2.51 12.62 -5.30
C PRO A 183 -3.97 12.18 -5.35
N SER A 184 -4.67 12.45 -6.46
CA SER A 184 -6.06 12.06 -6.70
C SER A 184 -6.28 10.54 -6.74
N LYS A 185 -5.23 9.75 -7.05
CA LYS A 185 -5.29 8.30 -7.19
C LYS A 185 -4.79 7.54 -5.96
N LEU A 186 -4.31 8.24 -4.94
CA LEU A 186 -3.71 7.61 -3.75
C LEU A 186 -4.69 6.71 -3.00
N LEU A 187 -5.95 7.14 -2.84
CA LEU A 187 -6.94 6.39 -2.07
C LEU A 187 -7.68 5.36 -2.92
N SER A 188 -7.83 5.60 -4.22
CA SER A 188 -8.49 4.69 -5.15
C SER A 188 -7.57 3.56 -5.62
N ALA A 189 -6.26 3.81 -5.64
CA ALA A 189 -5.33 2.92 -6.30
C ALA A 189 -3.98 2.81 -5.57
N GLY A 190 -3.83 3.39 -4.38
CA GLY A 190 -2.67 3.15 -3.52
C GLY A 190 -2.74 1.82 -2.77
N MET A 191 -2.08 1.78 -1.61
CA MET A 191 -2.18 0.71 -0.63
C MET A 191 -2.89 1.25 0.61
N GLU A 192 -3.70 0.42 1.26
CA GLU A 192 -4.33 0.77 2.55
C GLU A 192 -3.30 0.59 3.68
N PRO A 193 -2.73 1.68 4.25
CA PRO A 193 -1.62 1.58 5.18
C PRO A 193 -1.99 0.85 6.47
N LEU A 194 -3.21 1.08 6.94
CA LEU A 194 -3.69 0.56 8.21
C LEU A 194 -3.98 -0.93 8.14
N LEU A 195 -4.44 -1.39 6.97
CA LEU A 195 -4.58 -2.81 6.69
C LEU A 195 -3.23 -3.50 6.60
N LEU A 196 -2.23 -2.89 5.96
CA LEU A 196 -0.87 -3.47 5.91
C LEU A 196 -0.26 -3.62 7.31
N ALA A 197 -0.41 -2.60 8.16
CA ALA A 197 0.12 -2.63 9.51
C ALA A 197 -0.66 -3.57 10.45
N GLY A 198 -1.97 -3.40 10.55
CA GLY A 198 -2.83 -4.18 11.44
C GLY A 198 -3.05 -5.60 10.96
N GLY A 199 -3.12 -5.82 9.65
CA GLY A 199 -3.35 -7.13 9.04
C GLY A 199 -2.18 -8.09 9.20
N ALA A 200 -0.94 -7.62 8.98
CA ALA A 200 0.25 -8.45 9.14
C ALA A 200 0.40 -9.03 10.56
N SER A 201 0.12 -8.21 11.58
CA SER A 201 0.15 -8.64 12.99
C SER A 201 -0.91 -9.70 13.28
N ARG A 202 -2.11 -9.57 12.71
CA ARG A 202 -3.20 -10.53 12.88
C ARG A 202 -2.85 -11.87 12.22
N LEU A 203 -2.30 -11.83 11.00
CA LEU A 203 -1.90 -13.04 10.27
C LEU A 203 -0.66 -13.76 10.85
N GLY A 204 0.19 -13.07 11.61
CA GLY A 204 1.38 -13.66 12.22
C GLY A 204 1.10 -14.68 13.33
N GLN A 205 -0.16 -14.88 13.73
CA GLN A 205 -0.53 -15.69 14.89
C GLN A 205 -1.28 -17.00 14.54
N ALA A 206 -1.47 -17.34 13.26
CA ALA A 206 -2.28 -18.49 12.88
C ALA A 206 -1.77 -19.27 11.64
N ASP A 207 -1.88 -20.60 11.68
CA ASP A 207 -1.94 -21.46 10.50
C ASP A 207 -3.33 -21.33 9.86
N ALA A 208 -3.64 -20.13 9.36
CA ALA A 208 -4.95 -19.81 8.81
C ALA A 208 -5.07 -20.33 7.35
N SER A 209 -6.22 -20.90 7.00
CA SER A 209 -6.58 -21.05 5.58
C SER A 209 -6.78 -19.68 4.93
N VAL A 210 -6.76 -19.60 3.59
CA VAL A 210 -6.97 -18.33 2.87
C VAL A 210 -8.27 -17.65 3.29
N GLY A 211 -9.37 -18.41 3.41
CA GLY A 211 -10.66 -17.87 3.85
C GLY A 211 -10.63 -17.31 5.27
N GLN A 212 -9.99 -18.01 6.21
CA GLN A 212 -9.79 -17.52 7.58
C GLN A 212 -8.92 -16.27 7.62
N ALA A 213 -7.90 -16.20 6.77
CA ALA A 213 -6.99 -15.08 6.69
C ALA A 213 -7.70 -13.79 6.22
N PHE A 214 -8.62 -13.86 5.26
CA PHE A 214 -9.48 -12.71 4.90
C PHE A 214 -10.35 -12.25 6.07
N GLY A 215 -10.93 -13.18 6.84
CA GLY A 215 -11.68 -12.86 8.06
C GLY A 215 -10.81 -12.17 9.13
N MET A 216 -9.58 -12.65 9.33
CA MET A 216 -8.61 -12.02 10.25
C MET A 216 -8.17 -10.63 9.79
N LEU A 217 -8.21 -10.36 8.48
CA LEU A 217 -7.96 -9.04 7.92
C LEU A 217 -9.19 -8.11 8.01
N GLU A 218 -10.34 -8.64 8.44
CA GLU A 218 -11.65 -7.95 8.47
C GLU A 218 -12.06 -7.43 7.09
N ILE A 219 -11.77 -8.21 6.05
CA ILE A 219 -12.10 -7.87 4.67
C ILE A 219 -13.34 -8.64 4.23
N ASP A 220 -14.45 -7.92 4.12
CA ASP A 220 -15.63 -8.38 3.40
C ASP A 220 -15.39 -8.23 1.89
N VAL A 221 -15.16 -9.35 1.20
CA VAL A 221 -14.91 -9.37 -0.25
C VAL A 221 -16.11 -8.89 -1.08
N ARG A 222 -17.30 -8.75 -0.50
CA ARG A 222 -18.48 -8.17 -1.17
C ARG A 222 -18.57 -6.65 -1.03
N GLN A 223 -17.84 -6.07 -0.08
CA GLN A 223 -17.87 -4.65 0.22
C GLN A 223 -16.48 -4.00 0.29
N ALA A 224 -15.43 -4.73 -0.05
CA ALA A 224 -14.08 -4.20 -0.04
C ALA A 224 -13.88 -3.19 -1.16
N THR A 225 -13.12 -2.14 -0.87
CA THR A 225 -12.53 -1.28 -1.90
C THR A 225 -11.40 -2.01 -2.63
N LEU A 226 -11.02 -1.52 -3.82
CA LEU A 226 -9.88 -2.07 -4.57
C LEU A 226 -8.58 -2.01 -3.75
N THR A 227 -8.36 -0.89 -3.07
CA THR A 227 -7.19 -0.65 -2.21
C THR A 227 -7.10 -1.66 -1.08
N GLN A 228 -8.24 -2.00 -0.45
CA GLN A 228 -8.32 -3.05 0.57
C GLN A 228 -8.04 -4.44 0.00
N LEU A 229 -8.67 -4.79 -1.13
CA LEU A 229 -8.45 -6.09 -1.78
C LEU A 229 -6.97 -6.29 -2.14
N ARG A 230 -6.32 -5.27 -2.70
CA ARG A 230 -4.91 -5.29 -3.06
C ARG A 230 -4.00 -5.43 -1.85
N SER A 231 -4.24 -4.66 -0.79
CA SER A 231 -3.51 -4.77 0.47
C SER A 231 -3.65 -6.15 1.09
N ALA A 232 -4.85 -6.74 1.05
CA ALA A 232 -5.08 -8.11 1.51
C ALA A 232 -4.30 -9.12 0.66
N ALA A 233 -4.36 -9.03 -0.66
CA ALA A 233 -3.61 -9.90 -1.56
C ALA A 233 -2.09 -9.85 -1.29
N GLY A 234 -1.53 -8.66 -1.06
CA GLY A 234 -0.11 -8.51 -0.70
C GLY A 234 0.26 -9.22 0.59
N LEU A 235 -0.54 -9.06 1.65
CA LEU A 235 -0.31 -9.71 2.94
C LEU A 235 -0.43 -11.24 2.85
N LEU A 236 -1.44 -11.74 2.15
CA LEU A 236 -1.65 -13.17 2.00
C LEU A 236 -0.54 -13.81 1.15
N TYR A 237 -0.06 -13.10 0.13
CA TYR A 237 1.09 -13.54 -0.66
C TYR A 237 2.38 -13.60 0.17
N GLU A 238 2.67 -12.59 1.00
CA GLU A 238 3.81 -12.60 1.92
C GLU A 238 3.76 -13.77 2.92
N LYS A 239 2.55 -14.19 3.31
CA LYS A 239 2.32 -15.34 4.18
C LYS A 239 2.27 -16.68 3.45
N HIS A 240 2.59 -16.69 2.15
CA HIS A 240 2.53 -17.89 1.30
C HIS A 240 1.15 -18.57 1.28
N LEU A 241 0.09 -17.80 1.54
CA LEU A 241 -1.31 -18.25 1.46
C LEU A 241 -1.88 -18.06 0.05
N LEU A 242 -1.28 -17.18 -0.75
CA LEU A 242 -1.58 -17.04 -2.17
C LEU A 242 -0.39 -17.45 -3.02
N GLU A 243 -0.70 -18.09 -4.14
CA GLU A 243 0.24 -18.21 -5.24
C GLU A 243 0.40 -16.87 -5.97
N ALA A 244 1.52 -16.72 -6.66
CA ALA A 244 1.87 -15.50 -7.38
C ALA A 244 0.79 -15.07 -8.39
N GLN A 245 0.16 -16.05 -9.07
CA GLN A 245 -0.95 -15.83 -10.00
C GLN A 245 -2.17 -15.18 -9.35
N HIS A 246 -2.58 -15.65 -8.17
CA HIS A 246 -3.73 -15.10 -7.44
C HIS A 246 -3.44 -13.68 -6.98
N TYR A 247 -2.21 -13.43 -6.50
CA TYR A 247 -1.75 -12.11 -6.12
C TYR A 247 -1.86 -11.10 -7.27
N VAL A 248 -1.41 -11.46 -8.48
CA VAL A 248 -1.50 -10.55 -9.64
C VAL A 248 -2.95 -10.23 -9.95
N LEU A 249 -3.79 -11.24 -10.12
CA LEU A 249 -5.17 -11.05 -10.57
C LEU A 249 -5.94 -10.16 -9.59
N LEU A 250 -5.78 -10.38 -8.28
CA LEU A 250 -6.37 -9.54 -7.24
C LEU A 250 -5.78 -8.12 -7.23
N SER A 251 -4.48 -7.97 -7.47
CA SER A 251 -3.82 -6.65 -7.51
C SER A 251 -4.27 -5.78 -8.69
N HIS A 252 -4.74 -6.41 -9.78
CA HIS A 252 -5.25 -5.76 -10.99
C HIS A 252 -6.78 -5.73 -11.06
N GLY A 253 -7.49 -5.86 -9.94
CA GLY A 253 -8.95 -5.83 -9.88
C GLY A 253 -9.60 -4.66 -10.62
N GLN A 254 -8.92 -3.51 -10.74
CA GLN A 254 -9.33 -2.37 -11.55
C GLN A 254 -9.66 -2.73 -13.00
N TYR A 255 -8.82 -3.52 -13.65
CA TYR A 255 -9.03 -3.94 -15.03
C TYR A 255 -10.30 -4.79 -15.17
N PHE A 256 -10.55 -5.66 -14.19
CA PHE A 256 -11.77 -6.48 -14.16
C PHE A 256 -13.03 -5.62 -14.01
N VAL A 257 -12.96 -4.55 -13.20
CA VAL A 257 -14.06 -3.58 -13.08
C VAL A 257 -14.31 -2.88 -14.41
N GLU A 258 -13.26 -2.46 -15.11
CA GLU A 258 -13.35 -1.82 -16.44
C GLU A 258 -13.94 -2.74 -17.50
N CYS A 259 -13.65 -4.05 -17.45
CA CYS A 259 -14.27 -5.04 -18.34
C CYS A 259 -15.78 -5.20 -18.13
N VAL A 260 -16.26 -4.99 -16.90
CA VAL A 260 -17.66 -5.23 -16.51
C VAL A 260 -18.51 -3.97 -16.63
N VAL A 261 -17.92 -2.79 -16.38
CA VAL A 261 -18.63 -1.51 -16.40
C VAL A 261 -18.22 -0.73 -17.64
N ALA A 262 -19.01 -0.84 -18.71
CA ALA A 262 -18.76 -0.08 -19.94
C ALA A 262 -18.73 1.44 -19.69
N GLY A 263 -17.61 2.10 -20.02
CA GLY A 263 -17.56 3.55 -20.24
C GLY A 263 -17.30 4.45 -19.03
N VAL A 264 -16.57 4.01 -18.00
CA VAL A 264 -16.16 4.90 -16.90
C VAL A 264 -14.71 5.33 -17.08
N ASP A 265 -14.51 6.44 -17.80
CA ASP A 265 -13.24 7.20 -17.89
C ASP A 265 -12.79 7.79 -16.53
N ASP A 266 -13.50 7.51 -15.44
CA ASP A 266 -13.23 8.04 -14.11
C ASP A 266 -13.38 6.97 -13.02
N ALA A 267 -12.74 5.83 -13.23
CA ALA A 267 -12.71 4.72 -12.28
C ALA A 267 -11.79 5.02 -11.07
N ASN A 268 -11.95 6.21 -10.49
CA ASN A 268 -11.44 6.55 -9.16
C ASN A 268 -12.33 5.90 -8.11
N ASP A 269 -12.29 4.57 -8.02
CA ASP A 269 -13.31 3.85 -7.28
C ASP A 269 -12.87 3.47 -5.88
N THR A 270 -12.96 4.45 -4.99
CA THR A 270 -12.96 4.24 -3.53
C THR A 270 -14.24 3.53 -3.04
N LYS A 271 -15.10 3.03 -3.93
CA LYS A 271 -16.37 2.41 -3.55
C LYS A 271 -16.20 0.93 -3.26
N ALA A 272 -16.98 0.47 -2.29
CA ALA A 272 -17.20 -0.95 -2.01
C ALA A 272 -17.70 -1.67 -3.26
N ARG A 273 -17.16 -2.86 -3.53
CA ARG A 273 -17.52 -3.68 -4.69
C ARG A 273 -17.71 -5.13 -4.29
N ASP A 274 -18.67 -5.78 -4.95
CA ASP A 274 -18.79 -7.23 -4.90
C ASP A 274 -17.75 -7.86 -5.84
N TRP A 275 -16.60 -8.21 -5.27
CA TRP A 275 -15.50 -8.80 -6.04
C TRP A 275 -15.82 -10.21 -6.54
N ILE A 276 -16.77 -10.92 -5.92
CA ILE A 276 -17.24 -12.21 -6.43
C ILE A 276 -17.99 -11.97 -7.73
N ASP A 277 -18.94 -11.04 -7.73
CA ASP A 277 -19.74 -10.69 -8.92
C ASP A 277 -18.87 -10.15 -10.07
N VAL A 278 -17.91 -9.27 -9.77
CA VAL A 278 -16.97 -8.73 -10.78
C VAL A 278 -16.20 -9.86 -11.47
N PHE A 279 -15.60 -10.79 -10.71
CA PHE A 279 -14.83 -11.89 -11.29
C PHE A 279 -15.73 -12.93 -11.99
N GLU A 280 -16.97 -13.14 -11.53
CA GLU A 280 -17.95 -13.99 -12.21
C GLU A 280 -18.35 -13.45 -13.58
N GLN A 281 -18.61 -12.16 -13.68
CA GLN A 281 -18.99 -11.51 -14.94
C GLN A 281 -17.83 -11.53 -15.95
N VAL A 282 -16.60 -11.28 -15.51
CA VAL A 282 -15.42 -11.42 -16.38
C VAL A 282 -15.25 -12.87 -16.84
N LEU A 283 -15.37 -13.85 -15.93
CA LEU A 283 -15.28 -15.27 -16.29
C LEU A 283 -16.36 -15.69 -17.30
N ALA A 284 -17.58 -15.16 -17.18
CA ALA A 284 -18.66 -15.42 -18.12
C ALA A 284 -18.42 -14.80 -19.51
N GLY A 285 -17.73 -13.66 -19.57
CA GLY A 285 -17.33 -13.01 -20.81
C GLY A 285 -16.15 -13.70 -21.53
N LEU A 286 -15.38 -14.54 -20.83
CA LEU A 286 -14.27 -15.30 -21.40
C LEU A 286 -14.78 -16.54 -22.14
N TRP A 287 -14.84 -16.43 -23.47
CA TRP A 287 -15.43 -17.44 -24.35
C TRP A 287 -14.60 -18.73 -24.54
N MET A 288 -13.34 -18.77 -24.10
CA MET A 288 -12.48 -19.96 -24.17
C MET A 288 -11.83 -20.21 -22.81
N ARG A 289 -12.10 -21.36 -22.19
CA ARG A 289 -11.46 -21.81 -20.95
C ARG A 289 -10.05 -22.33 -21.24
N GLY A 290 -9.13 -21.40 -21.47
CA GLY A 290 -7.69 -21.65 -21.41
C GLY A 290 -7.15 -21.58 -19.98
N ASP A 291 -5.83 -21.52 -19.84
CA ASP A 291 -5.16 -21.39 -18.53
C ASP A 291 -5.64 -20.13 -17.78
N LEU A 292 -5.89 -19.02 -18.49
CA LEU A 292 -6.52 -17.81 -17.96
C LEU A 292 -7.86 -18.07 -17.25
N GLY A 293 -8.74 -18.86 -17.87
CA GLY A 293 -10.05 -19.19 -17.30
C GLY A 293 -9.92 -19.98 -16.00
N THR A 294 -8.94 -20.90 -15.95
CA THR A 294 -8.61 -21.68 -14.76
C THR A 294 -8.09 -20.80 -13.63
N SER A 295 -7.18 -19.87 -13.91
CA SER A 295 -6.64 -18.96 -12.89
C SER A 295 -7.71 -18.01 -12.33
N ILE A 296 -8.62 -17.50 -13.17
CA ILE A 296 -9.76 -16.69 -12.70
C ILE A 296 -10.71 -17.53 -11.83
N GLN A 297 -11.00 -18.76 -12.24
CA GLN A 297 -11.83 -19.67 -11.45
C GLN A 297 -11.21 -20.00 -10.08
N ALA A 298 -9.88 -20.13 -10.02
CA ALA A 298 -9.17 -20.33 -8.76
C ALA A 298 -9.29 -19.11 -7.84
N VAL A 299 -9.10 -17.88 -8.36
CA VAL A 299 -9.33 -16.65 -7.58
C VAL A 299 -10.77 -16.56 -7.08
N LEU A 300 -11.75 -16.88 -7.93
CA LEU A 300 -13.16 -16.87 -7.55
C LEU A 300 -13.46 -17.86 -6.42
N ALA A 301 -12.85 -19.05 -6.46
CA ALA A 301 -12.98 -20.04 -5.38
C ALA A 301 -12.41 -19.50 -4.06
N LEU A 302 -11.28 -18.79 -4.10
CA LEU A 302 -10.68 -18.15 -2.91
C LEU A 302 -11.59 -17.05 -2.34
N LEU A 303 -12.14 -16.19 -3.19
CA LEU A 303 -13.07 -15.14 -2.76
C LEU A 303 -14.34 -15.73 -2.13
N LYS A 304 -14.88 -16.80 -2.70
CA LYS A 304 -16.04 -17.51 -2.13
C LYS A 304 -15.73 -18.17 -0.78
N GLN A 305 -14.51 -18.71 -0.61
CA GLN A 305 -14.06 -19.24 0.68
C GLN A 305 -13.98 -18.13 1.73
N ALA A 306 -13.47 -16.95 1.37
CA ALA A 306 -13.42 -15.79 2.24
C ALA A 306 -14.81 -15.33 2.69
N ASP A 307 -15.77 -15.24 1.75
CA ASP A 307 -17.17 -14.88 2.03
C ASP A 307 -17.82 -15.89 2.99
N SER A 308 -17.63 -17.19 2.76
CA SER A 308 -18.18 -18.24 3.62
C SER A 308 -17.58 -18.28 5.03
N ALA A 309 -16.35 -17.79 5.21
CA ALA A 309 -15.69 -17.76 6.51
C ALA A 309 -16.07 -16.51 7.33
N ALA A 310 -16.68 -15.51 6.70
CA ALA A 310 -17.16 -14.28 7.35
C ALA A 310 -18.63 -14.38 7.82
N ALA A 311 -19.37 -15.39 7.35
CA ALA A 311 -20.76 -15.69 7.73
C ALA A 311 -20.85 -16.58 8.98
#